data_AF-A0A3A6PG87-F1
#
_entry.id   AF-A0A3A6PG87-F1
#
_cell.length_a   1.000
_cell.length_b   1.000
_cell.length_c   1.000
_cell.angle_alpha   90.00
_cell.angle_beta   90.00
_cell.angle_gamma   90.00
#
_symmetry.space_group_name_H-M   'P 1'
#
loop_
_entity.id
_entity.type
_entity.pdbx_description
1 polymer ?
#
loop_
_entity_poly.entity_id
_entity_poly.type
_entity_poly.pdbx_seq_one_letter_code
_entity_poly.pdbx_strand_id
1 'polypeptide(L)'
;MQEQLAVLMKWMEEAQEKGDPAVHDHLKMVARILGLQMAQMAKVDEMPQLLMKLIDEIGKGVTAGTLLKHGVSGKLDVRMFNIS
;
A
#
# COMPACT_ATOMS: atom_id res chain seq x y z
N MET A 1 -4.62 0.59 16.94
CA MET A 1 -4.21 -0.03 15.65
C MET A 1 -5.41 -0.28 14.74
N GLN A 2 -6.53 -0.85 15.22
CA GLN A 2 -7.76 -0.99 14.42
C GLN A 2 -8.35 0.34 13.94
N GLU A 3 -8.36 1.37 14.79
CA GLU A 3 -8.86 2.71 14.40
C GLU A 3 -8.02 3.36 13.28
N GLN A 4 -6.70 3.21 13.32
CA GLN A 4 -5.80 3.76 12.28
C GLN A 4 -6.02 3.05 10.94
N LEU A 5 -6.31 1.75 10.97
CA LEU A 5 -6.63 0.98 9.77
C LEU A 5 -7.98 1.42 9.18
N ALA A 6 -8.98 1.66 10.02
CA ALA A 6 -10.29 2.14 9.60
C ALA A 6 -10.23 3.54 8.96
N VAL A 7 -9.40 4.44 9.50
CA VAL A 7 -9.18 5.77 8.93
C VAL A 7 -8.52 5.69 7.54
N LEU A 8 -7.51 4.84 7.37
CA LEU A 8 -6.86 4.62 6.06
C LEU A 8 -7.83 4.04 5.03
N MET A 9 -8.67 3.09 5.43
CA MET A 9 -9.70 2.52 4.55
C MET A 9 -10.74 3.56 4.13
N LYS A 10 -11.22 4.37 5.08
CA LYS A 10 -12.15 5.47 4.79
C LYS A 10 -11.55 6.48 3.81
N TRP A 11 -10.29 6.88 4.01
CA TRP A 11 -9.62 7.81 3.10
C TRP A 11 -9.38 7.23 1.71
N MET A 12 -9.17 5.91 1.60
CA MET A 12 -9.09 5.22 0.32
C MET A 12 -10.44 5.20 -0.39
N GLU A 13 -11.54 4.94 0.32
CA GLU A 13 -12.91 5.00 -0.23
C GLU A 13 -13.22 6.42 -0.73
N GLU A 14 -12.94 7.45 0.07
CA GLU A 14 -13.10 8.86 -0.33
C GLU A 14 -12.23 9.23 -1.55
N ALA A 15 -11.03 8.67 -1.66
CA ALA A 15 -10.16 8.88 -2.80
C ALA A 15 -10.70 8.20 -4.06
N GLN A 16 -11.27 7.00 -3.94
CA GLN A 16 -11.92 6.28 -5.04
C GLN A 16 -13.14 7.04 -5.57
N GLU A 17 -13.95 7.64 -4.69
CA GLU A 17 -15.09 8.49 -5.09
C GLU A 17 -14.67 9.72 -5.90
N LYS A 18 -13.48 10.26 -5.63
CA LYS A 18 -12.90 11.44 -6.31
C LYS A 18 -12.17 11.09 -7.62
N GLY A 19 -11.96 9.81 -7.90
CA GLY A 19 -11.35 9.31 -9.13
C GLY A 19 -9.82 9.11 -9.07
N ASP A 20 -9.27 8.62 -10.17
CA ASP A 20 -7.89 8.10 -10.26
C ASP A 20 -6.78 9.06 -9.73
N PRO A 21 -6.82 10.39 -9.97
CA PRO A 21 -5.79 11.29 -9.44
C PRO A 21 -5.79 11.33 -7.90
N ALA A 22 -6.97 11.33 -7.26
CA ALA A 22 -7.07 11.36 -5.81
C ALA A 22 -6.62 10.03 -5.18
N VAL A 23 -6.92 8.90 -5.84
CA VAL A 23 -6.40 7.59 -5.44
C VAL A 23 -4.88 7.57 -5.50
N HIS A 24 -4.32 8.10 -6.58
CA HIS A 24 -2.86 8.17 -6.74
C HIS A 24 -2.20 9.04 -5.66
N ASP A 25 -2.76 10.21 -5.35
CA ASP A 25 -2.25 11.09 -4.29
C ASP A 25 -2.36 10.43 -2.90
N HIS A 26 -3.46 9.73 -2.64
CA HIS A 26 -3.63 8.96 -1.41
C HIS A 26 -2.55 7.87 -1.26
N LEU A 27 -2.33 7.08 -2.32
CA LEU A 27 -1.29 6.04 -2.33
C LEU A 27 0.11 6.63 -2.17
N LYS A 28 0.41 7.78 -2.80
CA LYS A 28 1.67 8.52 -2.59
C LYS A 28 1.85 8.94 -1.13
N MET A 29 0.79 9.42 -0.49
CA MET A 29 0.83 9.79 0.93
C MET A 29 1.12 8.58 1.82
N VAL A 30 0.43 7.46 1.59
CA VAL A 30 0.64 6.21 2.33
C VAL A 30 2.07 5.70 2.15
N ALA A 31 2.59 5.69 0.93
CA ALA A 31 3.97 5.29 0.66
C ALA A 31 5.00 6.15 1.41
N ARG A 32 4.79 7.47 1.46
CA ARG A 32 5.65 8.39 2.25
C ARG A 32 5.59 8.10 3.74
N ILE A 33 4.40 7.88 4.30
CA ILE A 33 4.24 7.58 5.74
C ILE A 33 4.97 6.27 6.08
N LEU A 34 4.79 5.23 5.28
CA LEU A 34 5.47 3.94 5.47
C LEU A 34 6.99 4.10 5.37
N GLY A 35 7.48 4.83 4.36
CA GLY A 35 8.91 5.11 4.19
C GLY A 35 9.51 5.88 5.37
N LEU A 36 8.81 6.90 5.89
CA LEU A 36 9.23 7.66 7.06
C LEU A 36 9.27 6.79 8.32
N GLN A 37 8.26 5.94 8.53
CA GLN A 37 8.24 5.01 9.67
C GLN A 37 9.39 4.01 9.59
N MET A 38 9.65 3.44 8.41
CA MET A 38 10.80 2.57 8.18
C MET A 38 12.12 3.29 8.48
N ALA A 39 12.27 4.51 7.98
CA ALA A 39 13.47 5.32 8.20
C ALA A 39 13.72 5.64 9.68
N GLN A 40 12.66 5.83 10.47
CA GLN A 40 12.77 6.08 11.91
C GLN A 40 13.09 4.83 12.72
N MET A 41 12.64 3.65 12.27
CA MET A 41 12.80 2.39 13.00
C MET A 41 14.07 1.62 12.65
N ALA A 42 14.62 1.82 11.46
CA ALA A 42 15.72 1.03 10.95
C ALA A 42 17.09 1.61 11.35
N LYS A 43 18.01 0.74 11.76
CA LYS A 43 19.43 1.06 11.68
C LYS A 43 19.89 0.98 10.22
N VAL A 44 20.92 1.74 9.86
CA VAL A 44 21.40 1.89 8.47
C VAL A 44 21.75 0.54 7.84
N ASP A 45 22.34 -0.36 8.63
CA ASP A 45 22.74 -1.73 8.26
C ASP A 45 21.56 -2.70 8.11
N GLU A 46 20.44 -2.45 8.79
CA GLU A 46 19.24 -3.30 8.75
C GLU A 46 18.25 -2.87 7.65
N MET A 47 18.39 -1.65 7.11
CA MET A 47 17.49 -1.05 6.13
C MET A 47 17.21 -1.95 4.89
N PRO A 48 18.22 -2.57 4.24
CA PRO A 48 17.96 -3.39 3.05
C PRO A 48 17.04 -4.59 3.35
N GLN A 49 17.22 -5.23 4.51
CA GLN A 49 16.40 -6.38 4.92
C GLN A 49 14.98 -5.95 5.30
N LEU A 50 14.87 -4.82 5.99
CA LEU A 50 13.60 -4.20 6.36
C LEU A 50 12.78 -3.82 5.12
N LEU A 51 13.41 -3.24 4.10
CA LEU A 51 12.77 -2.92 2.81
C LEU A 51 12.31 -4.18 2.07
N MET A 52 13.16 -5.21 1.98
CA MET A 52 12.79 -6.48 1.34
C MET A 52 11.56 -7.11 2.01
N LYS A 53 11.53 -7.11 3.35
CA LYS A 53 10.40 -7.63 4.12
C LYS A 53 9.13 -6.81 3.88
N LEU A 54 9.23 -5.48 3.83
CA LEU A 54 8.08 -4.63 3.54
C LEU A 54 7.50 -4.93 2.16
N ILE A 55 8.35 -5.06 1.13
CA ILE A 55 7.94 -5.38 -0.24
C ILE A 55 7.22 -6.74 -0.28
N ASP A 56 7.77 -7.76 0.40
CA ASP A 56 7.16 -9.09 0.45
C ASP A 56 5.78 -9.07 1.13
N GLU A 57 5.65 -8.38 2.27
CA GLU A 57 4.37 -8.26 2.98
C GLU A 57 3.30 -7.49 2.17
N ILE A 58 3.70 -6.42 1.48
CA ILE A 58 2.80 -5.71 0.55
C ILE A 58 2.36 -6.64 -0.59
N GLY A 59 3.30 -7.39 -1.17
CA GLY A 59 3.02 -8.35 -2.25
C GLY A 59 2.02 -9.44 -1.84
N LYS A 60 2.18 -10.01 -0.64
CA LYS A 60 1.22 -10.97 -0.06
C LYS A 60 -0.16 -10.34 0.11
N GLY A 61 -0.23 -9.10 0.61
CA GLY A 61 -1.48 -8.36 0.77
C GLY A 61 -2.23 -8.14 -0.55
N VAL A 62 -1.52 -7.71 -1.60
CA VAL A 62 -2.09 -7.56 -2.96
C VAL A 62 -2.60 -8.90 -3.49
N THR A 63 -1.81 -9.96 -3.33
CA THR A 63 -2.19 -11.31 -3.78
C THR A 63 -3.44 -11.81 -3.05
N ALA A 64 -3.48 -11.68 -1.73
CA ALA A 64 -4.63 -12.06 -0.91
C ALA A 64 -5.89 -11.25 -1.29
N GLY A 65 -5.76 -9.93 -1.44
CA GLY A 65 -6.87 -9.07 -1.86
C GLY A 65 -7.41 -9.43 -3.24
N THR A 66 -6.53 -9.80 -4.16
CA THR A 66 -6.89 -10.26 -5.51
C THR A 66 -7.70 -11.55 -5.46
N LEU A 67 -7.21 -12.55 -4.72
CA LEU A 67 -7.87 -13.83 -4.56
C LEU A 67 -9.25 -13.67 -3.89
N LEU A 68 -9.35 -12.81 -2.88
CA LEU A 68 -10.61 -12.53 -2.19
C LEU A 68 -11.64 -11.85 -3.08
N LYS A 69 -11.23 -10.88 -3.91
CA LYS A 69 -12.15 -10.07 -4.71
C LYS A 69 -12.52 -10.72 -6.05
N HIS A 70 -11.59 -11.46 -6.67
CA HIS A 70 -11.75 -11.97 -8.03
C HIS A 70 -11.62 -13.50 -8.16
N GLY A 71 -11.35 -14.21 -7.06
CA GLY A 71 -11.18 -15.66 -7.04
C GLY A 71 -9.87 -16.13 -7.70
N VAL A 72 -9.69 -17.44 -7.82
CA VAL A 72 -8.48 -18.07 -8.40
C VAL A 72 -8.30 -17.73 -9.88
N SER A 73 -9.39 -17.40 -10.58
CA SER A 73 -9.42 -17.03 -12.00
C SER A 73 -9.40 -15.52 -12.23
N GLY A 74 -9.21 -14.74 -11.16
CA GLY A 74 -9.31 -13.29 -11.18
C GLY A 74 -8.23 -12.64 -12.04
N LYS A 75 -8.64 -11.94 -13.10
CA LYS A 75 -7.74 -11.04 -13.82
C LYS A 75 -7.60 -9.75 -13.01
N LEU A 76 -6.38 -9.50 -12.54
CA LEU A 76 -6.04 -8.26 -11.83
C LEU A 76 -5.57 -7.23 -12.86
N ASP A 77 -6.38 -6.20 -13.09
CA ASP A 77 -5.89 -4.97 -13.74
C ASP A 77 -5.08 -4.18 -12.71
N VAL A 78 -3.78 -4.47 -12.64
CA VAL A 78 -2.84 -3.67 -11.85
C VAL A 78 -2.55 -2.39 -12.62
N ARG A 79 -3.10 -1.27 -12.15
CA ARG A 79 -2.64 0.05 -12.58
C ARG A 79 -1.41 0.41 -11.75
N MET A 80 -0.23 0.25 -12.33
CA MET A 80 1.00 0.76 -11.74
C MET A 80 1.10 2.26 -11.98
N PHE A 81 1.28 3.01 -10.91
CA PHE A 81 1.52 4.45 -10.99
C PHE A 81 2.99 4.74 -10.70
N ASN A 82 3.61 5.57 -11.53
CA ASN A 82 4.97 6.03 -11.29
C ASN A 82 4.97 7.15 -10.24
N ILE A 83 5.73 6.95 -9.16
CA ILE A 83 5.96 7.96 -8.13
C ILE A 83 7.27 8.67 -8.49
N SER A 84 7.20 9.53 -9.52
CA SER A 84 8.18 10.59 -9.76
C SER A 84 7.72 11.89 -9.11
#